data_AF-A0A7X0HVR0-F1
#
_entry.id   AF-A0A7X0HVR0-F1
#
_cell.length_a   1.000
_cell.length_b   1.000
_cell.length_c   1.000
_cell.angle_alpha   90.00
_cell.angle_beta   90.00
_cell.angle_gamma   90.00
#
_symmetry.space_group_name_H-M   'P 1'
#
loop_
_entity.id
_entity.type
_entity.pdbx_description
1 polymer ?
#
loop_
_entity_poly.entity_id
_entity_poly.type
_entity_poly.pdbx_seq_one_letter_code
_entity_poly.pdbx_strand_id
1 'polypeptide(L)' 'MTIDTEKMTAEINLMQNNIVYVVKDGRLIEHELPAYGEVVIVMHDGKAKRIETKTNRAV' A
#
# COMPACT_ATOMS: atom_id res chain seq x y z
N MET A 1 -7.56 -0.44 -9.09
CA MET A 1 -7.58 -1.84 -8.62
C MET A 1 -8.97 -2.44 -8.81
N THR A 2 -9.06 -3.71 -9.24
CA THR A 2 -10.31 -4.48 -9.32
C THR A 2 -10.19 -5.71 -8.42
N ILE A 3 -11.21 -5.99 -7.59
CA ILE A 3 -11.21 -7.13 -6.66
C ILE A 3 -12.28 -8.14 -7.08
N ASP A 4 -11.88 -9.40 -7.28
CA ASP A 4 -12.78 -10.54 -7.44
C ASP A 4 -12.86 -11.28 -6.10
N THR A 5 -13.98 -11.11 -5.40
CA THR A 5 -14.21 -11.70 -4.07
C THR A 5 -14.54 -13.19 -4.11
N GLU A 6 -14.97 -13.73 -5.25
CA GLU A 6 -15.25 -15.17 -5.39
C GLU A 6 -13.94 -15.95 -5.54
N LYS A 7 -13.00 -15.40 -6.32
CA LYS A 7 -11.69 -16.02 -6.55
C LYS A 7 -10.62 -15.61 -5.54
N MET A 8 -10.92 -14.66 -4.66
CA MET A 8 -9.95 -14.05 -3.73
C MET A 8 -8.72 -13.48 -4.47
N THR A 9 -8.94 -12.86 -5.63
CA THR A 9 -7.88 -12.28 -6.46
C THR A 9 -8.09 -10.79 -6.65
N ALA A 10 -7.01 -10.03 -6.75
CA ALA A 10 -7.05 -8.61 -7.11
C ALA A 10 -6.17 -8.35 -8.33
N GLU A 11 -6.68 -7.54 -9.26
CA GLU A 11 -5.93 -7.08 -10.42
C GLU A 11 -5.35 -5.69 -10.14
N ILE A 12 -4.03 -5.60 -10.29
CA ILE A 12 -3.25 -4.38 -10.08
C ILE A 12 -2.79 -3.87 -11.45
N ASN A 13 -3.16 -2.63 -11.77
CA ASN A 13 -2.65 -1.96 -12.96
C ASN A 13 -1.29 -1.32 -12.64
N LEU A 14 -0.21 -1.92 -13.18
CA LEU A 14 1.15 -1.42 -13.00
C LEU A 14 1.43 -0.09 -13.69
N MET A 15 0.55 0.37 -14.59
CA MET A 15 0.63 1.71 -15.20
C MET A 15 0.11 2.81 -14.26
N GLN A 16 -0.58 2.47 -13.17
CA GLN A 16 -0.88 3.42 -12.11
C GLN A 16 0.37 3.62 -11.25
N ASN A 17 1.07 4.73 -11.48
CA ASN A 17 2.28 5.09 -10.76
C ASN A 17 1.97 5.51 -9.31
N ASN A 18 3.00 5.44 -8.46
CA ASN A 18 2.98 5.97 -7.09
C ASN A 18 1.93 5.34 -6.18
N ILE A 19 1.70 4.03 -6.30
CA ILE A 19 0.80 3.30 -5.41
C ILE A 19 1.54 2.08 -4.84
N VAL A 20 1.39 1.87 -3.53
CA VAL A 20 1.78 0.64 -2.86
C VAL A 20 0.53 -0.10 -2.41
N TYR A 21 0.53 -1.41 -2.65
CA TYR A 21 -0.53 -2.31 -2.25
C TYR A 21 -0.06 -3.19 -1.10
N VAL A 22 -0.83 -3.23 -0.01
CA VAL A 22 -0.49 -3.96 1.21
C VAL A 22 -1.63 -4.91 1.57
N VAL A 23 -1.33 -6.20 1.76
CA VAL A 23 -2.30 -7.17 2.25
C VAL A 23 -2.27 -7.20 3.78
N LYS A 24 -3.42 -6.96 4.42
CA LYS A 24 -3.59 -6.98 5.87
C LYS A 24 -4.95 -7.57 6.25
N ASP A 25 -4.95 -8.56 7.15
CA ASP A 25 -6.17 -9.20 7.70
C ASP A 25 -7.18 -9.63 6.62
N GLY A 26 -6.67 -10.22 5.52
CA GLY A 26 -7.48 -10.67 4.38
C GLY A 26 -8.00 -9.54 3.49
N ARG A 27 -7.53 -8.31 3.68
CA ARG A 27 -7.91 -7.13 2.90
C ARG A 27 -6.70 -6.58 2.15
N LEU A 28 -6.95 -6.10 0.94
CA LEU A 28 -5.97 -5.35 0.17
C LEU A 28 -6.15 -3.85 0.45
N ILE A 29 -5.08 -3.20 0.90
CA ILE A 29 -5.02 -1.78 1.20
C ILE A 29 -4.22 -1.09 0.12
N GLU A 30 -4.82 -0.10 -0.53
CA GLU A 30 -4.17 0.79 -1.49
C GLU A 30 -3.62 2.02 -0.75
N HIS A 31 -2.36 2.36 -0.96
CA HIS A 31 -1.71 3.51 -0.34
C HIS A 31 -0.92 4.31 -1.36
N GLU A 32 -1.24 5.59 -1.51
CA GLU A 32 -0.51 6.48 -2.43
C GLU A 32 0.87 6.83 -1.88
N LEU A 33 1.88 6.77 -2.75
CA LEU A 33 3.23 7.21 -2.49
C LEU A 33 3.33 8.72 -2.73
N PRO A 34 3.88 9.49 -1.78
CA PRO A 34 4.15 10.89 -2.01
C PRO A 34 5.25 11.07 -3.06
N ALA A 35 5.26 12.22 -3.75
CA ALA A 35 6.29 12.55 -4.73
C ALA A 35 7.71 12.66 -4.14
N TYR A 36 7.83 12.92 -2.84
CA TYR A 36 9.09 13.00 -2.10
C TYR A 36 8.88 12.55 -0.64
N GLY A 37 9.95 12.06 -0.02
CA GLY A 37 9.91 11.53 1.35
C GLY A 37 9.88 10.00 1.39
N GLU A 38 9.39 9.46 2.50
CA GLU A 38 9.44 8.02 2.79
C GLU A 38 8.05 7.51 3.18
N VAL A 39 7.72 6.30 2.74
CA VAL A 39 6.59 5.52 3.27
C VAL A 39 7.17 4.32 4.00
N VAL A 40 6.93 4.24 5.31
CA VAL A 40 7.42 3.17 6.18
C VAL A 40 6.27 2.22 6.49
N ILE A 41 6.40 0.96 6.04
CA ILE A 41 5.45 -0.11 6.34
C ILE A 41 6.05 -0.97 7.45
N VAL A 42 5.44 -0.93 8.64
CA VAL A 42 5.88 -1.70 9.80
C VAL A 42 5.17 -3.04 9.81
N MET A 43 5.93 -4.11 9.59
CA MET A 43 5.45 -5.49 9.64
C MET A 43 5.67 -6.09 11.03
N HIS A 44 4.67 -6.79 11.56
CA HIS A 44 4.78 -7.62 12.76
C HIS A 44 4.19 -8.99 12.46
N ASP A 45 4.94 -10.06 12.74
CA ASP A 45 4.49 -11.44 12.53
C ASP A 45 4.00 -11.70 11.09
N GLY A 46 4.74 -11.17 10.10
CA GLY A 46 4.39 -11.25 8.69
C GLY A 46 3.18 -10.40 8.25
N LYS A 47 2.56 -9.62 9.15
CA LYS A 47 1.39 -8.79 8.87
C LYS A 47 1.71 -7.30 8.96
N ALA A 48 1.15 -6.50 8.05
CA ALA A 48 1.27 -5.05 8.12
C ALA A 48 0.54 -4.51 9.35
N LYS A 49 1.26 -3.87 10.27
CA LYS A 49 0.68 -3.29 11.50
C LYS A 49 0.34 -1.82 11.30
N ARG A 50 1.29 -1.05 10.77
CA ARG A 50 1.21 0.41 10.59
C ARG A 50 1.83 0.83 9.26
N ILE A 51 1.24 1.82 8.62
CA ILE A 51 1.78 2.51 7.43
C ILE A 51 1.97 3.96 7.83
N GLU A 52 3.19 4.48 7.70
CA GLU A 52 3.53 5.86 8.04
C GLU A 52 4.09 6.58 6.82
N THR A 53 3.54 7.75 6.51
CA THR A 53 4.08 8.63 5.48
C THR A 53 4.89 9.74 6.14
N LYS A 54 6.18 9.84 5.82
CA LYS A 54 7.08 10.91 6.27
C LYS A 54 7.48 11.76 5.07
N THR A 55 6.82 12.89 4.91
CA THR A 55 7.18 13.89 3.89
C THR A 55 8.11 14.93 4.53
N ASN A 56 9.42 14.79 4.31
CA ASN A 56 10.37 15.85 4.65
C ASN A 56 10.25 16.95 3.59
N ARG A 57 9.33 17.89 3.79
CA ARG A 57 9.31 19.11 2.99
C ARG A 57 10.41 20.03 3.54
N ALA A 58 11.49 20.20 2.80
CA ALA A 58 12.29 21.41 2.95
C ALA A 58 11.35 22.56 2.52
N VAL A 59 10.87 23.33 3.49
CA VAL A 59 10.16 24.59 3.25
C VAL A 59 11.21 25.68 3.03
#